data_AF-A0A410Q8L7-F1
#
_entry.id   AF-A0A410Q8L7-F1
#
_cell.length_a   1.000
_cell.length_b   1.000
_cell.length_c   1.000
_cell.angle_alpha   90.00
_cell.angle_beta   90.00
_cell.angle_gamma   90.00
#
_symmetry.space_group_name_H-M   'P 1'
#
loop_
_entity.id
_entity.type
_entity.pdbx_description
1 polymer ?
#
loop_
_entity_poly.entity_id
_entity_poly.type
_entity_poly.pdbx_seq_one_letter_code
_entity_poly.pdbx_strand_id
1 'polypeptide(L)'
;MMGNKFQAKIIKIEQESDGYRIFHQNKEKVVDSYKLHYGLLNFTINEQYNINRRGFYTAVYIEDSVIFSEELSLTEKLTYILVKSFCNTQKTAFPSIEYLSKTSGHSHTTLVEAIDGLTKKECISAARRRKRPDDKRYLNNIYTFDKTGSQYKTYVPLNIVFAKGLNIRAKMLYVFLLAKVKNGYMVVLPKKELKKFLGIKSWKTVSNHIKTLHRLGFIYTFCNGTKEVEREKSICFLIRRICPKELVITDEDWDVLEVI
;
A
#
# COMPACT_ATOMS: atom_id res chain seq x y z
N MET A 1 31.37 8.49 -16.09
CA MET A 1 31.29 7.02 -15.96
C MET A 1 31.27 6.65 -14.47
N MET A 2 30.08 6.50 -13.87
CA MET A 2 29.94 5.89 -12.54
C MET A 2 29.33 4.51 -12.75
N GLY A 3 30.17 3.50 -12.52
CA GLY A 3 29.89 2.11 -12.86
C GLY A 3 28.66 1.56 -12.14
N ASN A 4 28.01 0.62 -12.83
CA ASN A 4 27.10 -0.38 -12.27
C ASN A 4 27.78 -1.08 -11.07
N LYS A 5 27.74 -0.46 -9.89
CA LYS A 5 28.21 -1.06 -8.64
C LYS A 5 27.25 -2.19 -8.27
N PHE A 6 27.76 -3.42 -8.34
CA PHE A 6 27.28 -4.61 -7.65
C PHE A 6 25.75 -4.79 -7.58
N GLN A 7 25.14 -5.35 -8.63
CA GLN A 7 23.84 -6.03 -8.45
C GLN A 7 24.07 -7.36 -7.72
N ALA A 8 24.36 -7.29 -6.43
CA ALA A 8 24.32 -8.45 -5.55
C ALA A 8 22.87 -8.93 -5.44
N LYS A 9 22.67 -10.23 -5.61
CA LYS A 9 21.34 -10.84 -5.53
C LYS A 9 20.99 -11.05 -4.07
N ILE A 10 19.89 -10.48 -3.59
CA ILE A 10 19.38 -10.78 -2.25
C ILE A 10 18.86 -12.21 -2.24
N ILE A 11 19.34 -13.00 -1.28
CA ILE A 11 19.03 -14.44 -1.18
C ILE A 11 18.21 -14.77 0.06
N LYS A 12 18.34 -14.01 1.15
CA LYS A 12 17.64 -14.25 2.41
C LYS A 12 17.47 -12.94 3.18
N ILE A 13 16.36 -12.82 3.90
CA ILE A 13 16.08 -11.75 4.85
C ILE A 13 15.66 -12.45 6.14
N GLU A 14 16.33 -12.14 7.24
CA GLU A 14 16.05 -12.67 8.57
C GLU A 14 15.68 -11.52 9.49
N GLN A 15 14.71 -11.73 10.38
CA GLN A 15 14.36 -10.76 11.41
C GLN A 15 15.31 -10.93 12.61
N GLU A 16 15.80 -9.82 13.16
CA GLU A 16 16.64 -9.75 14.37
C GLU A 16 16.02 -8.78 15.39
N SER A 17 16.43 -8.86 16.67
CA SER A 17 15.86 -8.12 17.81
C SER A 17 15.59 -6.63 17.55
N ASP A 18 16.50 -5.97 16.83
CA ASP A 18 16.52 -4.54 16.55
C ASP A 18 16.41 -4.23 15.04
N GLY A 19 16.03 -5.21 14.21
CA GLY A 19 15.92 -5.00 12.76
C GLY A 19 15.87 -6.26 11.91
N TYR A 20 16.66 -6.25 10.84
CA TYR A 20 16.74 -7.33 9.87
C TYR A 20 18.18 -7.56 9.41
N ARG A 21 18.55 -8.82 9.23
CA ARG A 21 19.78 -9.21 8.53
C ARG A 21 19.47 -9.55 7.08
N ILE A 22 20.19 -8.92 6.15
CA ILE A 22 19.97 -9.06 4.72
C ILE A 22 21.19 -9.74 4.11
N PHE A 23 20.97 -10.92 3.53
CA PHE A 23 22.01 -11.72 2.90
C PHE A 23 22.00 -11.49 1.39
N HIS A 24 23.17 -11.22 0.83
CA HIS A 24 23.33 -11.00 -0.59
C HIS A 24 24.48 -11.82 -1.15
N GLN A 25 24.29 -12.30 -2.37
CA GLN A 25 25.28 -13.07 -3.10
C GLN A 25 25.84 -12.23 -4.25
N ASN A 26 27.16 -12.12 -4.32
CA ASN A 26 27.84 -11.46 -5.42
C ASN A 26 27.94 -12.38 -6.67
N LYS A 27 28.56 -11.90 -7.75
CA LYS A 27 28.71 -12.69 -8.99
C LYS A 27 29.62 -13.92 -8.82
N GLU A 28 30.54 -13.89 -7.87
CA GLU A 28 31.48 -14.96 -7.52
C GLU A 28 30.88 -15.99 -6.55
N LYS A 29 29.57 -15.88 -6.27
CA LYS A 29 28.81 -16.71 -5.32
C LYS A 29 29.20 -16.54 -3.85
N VAL A 30 30.06 -15.58 -3.52
CA VAL A 30 30.36 -15.19 -2.14
C VAL A 30 29.10 -14.59 -1.51
N VAL A 31 28.80 -15.03 -0.30
CA VAL A 31 27.64 -14.58 0.48
C VAL A 31 28.12 -13.66 1.59
N ASP A 32 27.62 -12.44 1.57
CA ASP A 32 27.83 -11.46 2.62
C ASP A 32 26.48 -11.07 3.22
N SER A 33 26.51 -10.39 4.36
CA SER A 33 25.29 -9.86 4.99
C SER A 33 25.53 -8.50 5.61
N TYR A 34 24.46 -7.71 5.72
CA TYR A 34 24.44 -6.48 6.49
C TYR A 34 23.18 -6.40 7.34
N LYS A 35 23.26 -5.61 8.41
CA LYS A 35 22.17 -5.37 9.35
C LYS A 35 21.44 -4.08 9.01
N LEU A 36 20.11 -4.08 9.13
CA LEU A 36 19.24 -2.94 8.89
C LEU A 36 18.29 -2.75 10.08
N HIS A 37 18.46 -1.66 10.81
CA HIS A 37 17.61 -1.35 11.97
C HIS A 37 16.19 -0.90 11.56
N TYR A 38 15.19 -1.19 12.40
CA TYR A 38 13.79 -0.85 12.12
C TYR A 38 13.56 0.62 11.77
N GLY A 39 14.23 1.54 12.46
CA GLY A 39 14.09 2.98 12.24
C GLY A 39 14.40 3.42 10.80
N LEU A 40 15.28 2.69 10.10
CA LEU A 40 15.68 2.99 8.71
C LEU A 40 14.63 2.57 7.67
N LEU A 41 13.66 1.76 8.06
CA LEU A 41 12.56 1.33 7.18
C LEU A 41 11.34 2.26 7.25
N ASN A 42 11.37 3.28 8.12
CA ASN A 42 10.37 4.33 8.10
C ASN A 42 10.61 5.32 6.95
N PHE A 43 9.53 5.91 6.43
CA PHE A 43 9.66 7.09 5.57
C PHE A 43 10.14 8.27 6.40
N THR A 44 11.17 8.96 5.92
CA THR A 44 11.65 10.20 6.52
C THR A 44 10.58 11.29 6.45
N ILE A 45 10.71 12.29 7.32
CA ILE A 45 9.88 13.49 7.30
C ILE A 45 9.85 14.08 5.87
N ASN A 46 10.99 14.27 5.23
CA ASN A 46 11.06 14.83 3.87
C ASN A 46 10.33 13.98 2.82
N GLU A 47 10.38 12.64 2.92
CA GLU A 47 9.64 11.74 2.04
C GLU A 47 8.12 11.79 2.26
N GLN A 48 7.70 12.18 3.46
CA GLN A 48 6.30 12.42 3.81
C GLN A 48 5.84 13.85 3.44
N TYR A 49 6.74 14.84 3.48
CA TYR A 49 6.45 16.27 3.29
C TYR A 49 6.11 16.70 1.85
N ASN A 50 6.13 15.77 0.89
CA ASN A 50 5.69 16.04 -0.48
C ASN A 50 4.16 15.94 -0.68
N ILE A 51 3.35 15.79 0.39
CA ILE A 51 1.91 15.52 0.28
C ILE A 51 1.07 16.52 1.09
N ASN A 52 0.09 17.13 0.40
CA ASN A 52 -0.99 17.96 0.93
C ASN A 52 -0.60 19.07 1.93
N ARG A 53 -0.13 20.22 1.39
CA ARG A 53 0.06 21.52 2.07
C ARG A 53 -1.15 22.07 2.86
N ARG A 54 -2.27 21.35 2.94
CA ARG A 54 -3.53 21.85 3.55
C ARG A 54 -4.07 21.01 4.71
N GLY A 55 -3.47 19.87 5.06
CA GLY A 55 -4.07 18.96 6.06
C GLY A 55 -3.13 18.28 7.06
N PHE A 56 -1.81 18.41 6.94
CA PHE A 56 -0.82 17.78 7.85
C PHE A 56 -0.85 16.23 7.96
N TYR A 57 -1.79 15.54 7.33
CA TYR A 57 -1.86 14.07 7.35
C TYR A 57 -0.85 13.42 6.38
N THR A 58 -0.13 12.41 6.85
CA THR A 58 0.86 11.66 6.06
C THR A 58 0.36 10.28 5.63
N ALA A 59 -0.75 9.80 6.21
CA ALA A 59 -1.40 8.54 5.87
C ALA A 59 -2.91 8.56 6.19
N VAL A 60 -3.62 7.52 5.75
CA VAL A 60 -5.04 7.28 6.01
C VAL A 60 -5.24 5.86 6.55
N TYR A 61 -6.11 5.70 7.55
CA TYR A 61 -6.52 4.39 8.07
C TYR A 61 -7.61 3.77 7.19
N ILE A 62 -7.39 2.55 6.74
CA ILE A 62 -8.30 1.83 5.83
C ILE A 62 -8.65 0.48 6.45
N GLU A 63 -9.92 0.13 6.43
CA GLU A 63 -10.39 -1.15 6.94
C GLU A 63 -9.97 -2.29 6.03
N ASP A 64 -9.49 -3.37 6.64
CA ASP A 64 -9.07 -4.57 5.93
C ASP A 64 -10.22 -5.22 5.16
N SER A 65 -11.46 -5.07 5.63
CA SER A 65 -12.66 -5.51 4.90
C SER A 65 -12.78 -4.86 3.53
N VAL A 66 -12.34 -3.61 3.36
CA VAL A 66 -12.30 -2.94 2.05
C VAL A 66 -11.14 -3.48 1.22
N ILE A 67 -9.95 -3.63 1.82
CA ILE A 67 -8.75 -4.08 1.10
C ILE A 67 -8.92 -5.50 0.57
N PHE A 68 -9.47 -6.41 1.38
CA PHE A 68 -9.62 -7.82 1.05
C PHE A 68 -10.98 -8.19 0.44
N SER A 69 -11.94 -7.27 0.35
CA SER A 69 -13.24 -7.54 -0.30
C SER A 69 -13.05 -8.09 -1.72
N GLU A 70 -13.66 -9.25 -2.01
CA GLU A 70 -13.67 -9.83 -3.36
C GLU A 70 -14.73 -9.15 -4.26
N GLU A 71 -15.69 -8.45 -3.66
CA GLU A 71 -16.76 -7.72 -4.38
C GLU A 71 -16.29 -6.37 -4.94
N LEU A 72 -15.24 -5.80 -4.35
CA LEU A 72 -14.65 -4.54 -4.78
C LEU A 72 -13.50 -4.77 -5.77
N SER A 73 -13.58 -4.09 -6.91
CA SER A 73 -12.47 -4.00 -7.86
C SER A 73 -11.30 -3.22 -7.25
N LEU A 74 -10.09 -3.39 -7.80
CA LEU A 74 -8.91 -2.60 -7.38
C LEU A 74 -9.12 -1.09 -7.55
N THR A 75 -9.90 -0.69 -8.56
CA THR A 75 -10.23 0.71 -8.82
C THR A 75 -11.16 1.25 -7.75
N GLU A 76 -12.21 0.50 -7.37
CA GLU A 76 -13.11 0.87 -6.26
C GLU A 76 -12.35 0.95 -4.94
N LYS A 77 -11.52 -0.05 -4.63
CA LYS A 77 -10.66 -0.04 -3.42
C LYS A 77 -9.78 1.20 -3.36
N LEU A 78 -9.05 1.51 -4.44
CA LEU A 78 -8.19 2.69 -4.45
C LEU A 78 -9.01 3.99 -4.38
N THR A 79 -10.17 4.04 -5.03
CA THR A 79 -11.06 5.22 -4.99
C THR A 79 -11.62 5.45 -3.59
N TYR A 80 -11.99 4.38 -2.87
CA TYR A 80 -12.37 4.46 -1.47
C TYR A 80 -11.25 5.07 -0.63
N ILE A 81 -10.01 4.58 -0.77
CA ILE A 81 -8.83 5.10 -0.06
C ILE A 81 -8.60 6.57 -0.39
N LEU A 82 -8.71 6.94 -1.67
CA LEU A 82 -8.57 8.32 -2.14
C LEU A 82 -9.60 9.26 -1.50
N VAL A 83 -10.88 8.92 -1.53
CA VAL A 83 -11.93 9.76 -0.92
C VAL A 83 -11.73 9.82 0.60
N LYS A 84 -11.42 8.69 1.23
CA LYS A 84 -11.23 8.59 2.68
C LYS A 84 -10.05 9.40 3.21
N SER A 85 -9.05 9.67 2.37
CA SER A 85 -7.94 10.57 2.74
C SER A 85 -8.36 12.04 2.99
N PHE A 86 -9.59 12.41 2.60
CA PHE A 86 -10.20 13.72 2.87
C PHE A 86 -11.29 13.66 3.94
N CYS A 87 -11.41 12.53 4.63
CA CYS A 87 -12.44 12.31 5.64
C CYS A 87 -12.12 13.10 6.91
N ASN A 88 -13.09 13.86 7.40
CA ASN A 88 -12.99 14.61 8.65
C ASN A 88 -13.42 13.77 9.86
N THR A 89 -13.37 14.37 11.05
CA THR A 89 -13.78 13.74 12.31
C THR A 89 -15.25 13.31 12.34
N GLN A 90 -16.10 13.92 11.49
CA GLN A 90 -17.52 13.58 11.34
C GLN A 90 -17.76 12.47 10.30
N LYS A 91 -16.71 11.78 9.84
CA LYS A 91 -16.78 10.73 8.81
C LYS A 91 -17.32 11.22 7.46
N THR A 92 -17.10 12.48 7.14
CA THR A 92 -17.52 13.11 5.88
C THR A 92 -16.32 13.60 5.08
N ALA A 93 -16.40 13.48 3.76
CA ALA A 93 -15.38 14.00 2.84
C ALA A 93 -16.04 14.84 1.74
N PHE A 94 -15.37 15.91 1.31
CA PHE A 94 -15.87 16.86 0.32
C PHE A 94 -15.01 17.05 -0.96
N PRO A 95 -14.12 16.12 -1.38
CA PRO A 95 -13.32 16.36 -2.57
C PRO A 95 -14.20 16.32 -3.84
N SER A 96 -14.00 17.26 -4.77
CA SER A 96 -14.61 17.13 -6.09
C SER A 96 -13.94 16.01 -6.90
N ILE A 97 -14.65 15.38 -7.85
CA ILE A 97 -14.06 14.35 -8.73
C ILE A 97 -12.93 14.96 -9.56
N GLU A 98 -13.07 16.22 -9.99
CA GLU A 98 -12.01 16.94 -10.70
C GLU A 98 -10.74 17.06 -9.84
N TYR A 99 -10.90 17.38 -8.55
CA TYR A 99 -9.78 17.43 -7.62
C TYR A 99 -9.13 16.05 -7.44
N LEU A 100 -9.92 15.00 -7.22
CA LEU A 100 -9.43 13.63 -7.11
C LEU A 100 -8.68 13.19 -8.37
N SER A 101 -9.21 13.50 -9.56
CA SER A 101 -8.59 13.19 -10.84
C SER A 101 -7.23 13.90 -10.96
N LYS A 102 -7.19 15.20 -10.68
CA LYS A 102 -5.98 16.03 -10.77
C LYS A 102 -4.89 15.59 -9.80
N THR A 103 -5.24 15.18 -8.57
CA THR A 103 -4.26 14.80 -7.55
C THR A 103 -3.79 13.35 -7.68
N SER A 104 -4.67 12.42 -8.03
CA SER A 104 -4.35 10.99 -8.09
C SER A 104 -3.76 10.52 -9.43
N GLY A 105 -3.99 11.26 -10.52
CA GLY A 105 -3.62 10.86 -11.89
C GLY A 105 -4.60 9.88 -12.54
N HIS A 106 -5.79 9.67 -11.96
CA HIS A 106 -6.84 8.81 -12.52
C HIS A 106 -7.83 9.62 -13.36
N SER A 107 -8.40 9.00 -14.40
CA SER A 107 -9.37 9.67 -15.26
C SER A 107 -10.66 10.01 -14.51
N HIS A 108 -11.32 11.09 -14.92
CA HIS A 108 -12.60 11.48 -14.36
C HIS A 108 -13.65 10.35 -14.48
N THR A 109 -13.75 9.70 -15.64
CA THR A 109 -14.67 8.59 -15.89
C THR A 109 -14.43 7.42 -14.94
N THR A 110 -13.17 7.00 -14.80
CA THR A 110 -12.78 5.91 -13.89
C THR A 110 -13.19 6.19 -12.45
N LEU A 111 -13.05 7.44 -11.98
CA LEU A 111 -13.45 7.82 -10.63
C LEU A 111 -14.97 7.85 -10.46
N VAL A 112 -15.72 8.35 -11.45
CA VAL A 112 -17.19 8.33 -11.45
C VAL A 112 -17.70 6.90 -11.33
N GLU A 113 -17.25 6.01 -12.21
CA GLU A 113 -17.67 4.60 -12.22
C GLU A 113 -17.35 3.90 -10.90
N ALA A 114 -16.18 4.15 -10.34
CA ALA A 114 -15.77 3.59 -9.06
C ALA A 114 -16.59 4.13 -7.88
N ILE A 115 -16.91 5.43 -7.86
CA ILE A 115 -17.80 6.01 -6.84
C ILE A 115 -19.20 5.41 -6.94
N ASP A 116 -19.74 5.28 -8.15
CA ASP A 116 -21.08 4.71 -8.35
C ASP A 116 -21.14 3.24 -7.94
N GLY A 117 -20.08 2.46 -8.23
CA GLY A 117 -19.92 1.09 -7.75
C GLY A 117 -19.85 1.00 -6.21
N LEU A 118 -19.06 1.88 -5.57
CA LEU A 118 -18.97 1.94 -4.11
C LEU A 118 -20.30 2.34 -3.45
N THR A 119 -21.06 3.26 -4.04
CA THR A 119 -22.39 3.65 -3.53
C THR A 119 -23.41 2.54 -3.72
N LYS A 120 -23.41 1.86 -4.86
CA LYS A 120 -24.29 0.70 -5.09
C LYS A 120 -24.04 -0.44 -4.11
N LYS A 121 -22.78 -0.63 -3.69
CA LYS A 121 -22.36 -1.64 -2.71
C LYS A 121 -22.36 -1.12 -1.27
N GLU A 122 -22.99 0.04 -1.04
CA GLU A 122 -23.18 0.63 0.29
C GLU A 122 -21.87 0.86 1.07
N CYS A 123 -20.74 0.95 0.38
CA CYS A 123 -19.44 1.22 1.01
C CYS A 123 -19.29 2.70 1.39
N ILE A 124 -19.95 3.59 0.64
CA ILE A 124 -20.05 5.03 0.88
C ILE A 124 -21.41 5.53 0.43
N SER A 125 -21.94 6.57 1.07
CA SER A 125 -23.03 7.36 0.48
C SER A 125 -22.44 8.58 -0.22
N ALA A 126 -22.94 8.92 -1.41
CA ALA A 126 -22.44 10.04 -2.21
C ALA A 126 -23.59 10.97 -2.62
N ALA A 127 -23.63 12.18 -2.04
CA ALA A 127 -24.55 13.23 -2.45
C ALA A 127 -23.84 14.21 -3.38
N ARG A 128 -24.21 14.20 -4.66
CA ARG A 128 -23.63 15.08 -5.68
C ARG A 128 -24.40 16.42 -5.71
N ARG A 129 -23.78 17.53 -5.30
CA ARG A 129 -24.42 18.86 -5.38
C ARG A 129 -24.05 19.56 -6.68
N ARG A 130 -25.05 20.01 -7.44
CA ARG A 130 -24.89 20.96 -8.55
C ARG A 130 -24.95 22.38 -8.01
N LYS A 131 -24.26 23.34 -8.67
CA LYS A 131 -24.37 24.77 -8.33
C LYS A 131 -25.74 25.35 -8.69
N ARG A 132 -26.30 24.85 -9.79
CA ARG A 132 -27.63 25.18 -10.33
C ARG A 132 -28.24 23.91 -10.94
N PRO A 133 -29.58 23.78 -11.03
CA PRO A 133 -30.26 22.58 -11.53
C PRO A 133 -29.76 22.11 -12.92
N ASP A 134 -29.43 23.08 -13.75
CA ASP A 134 -29.01 23.06 -15.15
C ASP A 134 -27.49 22.97 -15.37
N ASP A 135 -26.71 22.99 -14.29
CA ASP A 135 -25.25 22.96 -14.38
C ASP A 135 -24.75 21.54 -14.73
N LYS A 136 -23.92 21.43 -15.77
CA LYS A 136 -23.37 20.14 -16.22
C LYS A 136 -22.27 19.61 -15.29
N ARG A 137 -21.75 20.45 -14.38
CA ARG A 137 -20.63 20.12 -13.47
C ARG A 137 -21.09 20.13 -12.02
N TYR A 138 -20.76 19.07 -11.29
CA TYR A 138 -21.00 18.98 -9.85
C TYR A 138 -19.96 19.83 -9.10
N LEU A 139 -20.41 20.63 -8.13
CA LEU A 139 -19.55 21.55 -7.36
C LEU A 139 -18.71 20.80 -6.34
N ASN A 140 -19.39 20.07 -5.45
CA ASN A 140 -18.80 19.31 -4.36
C ASN A 140 -19.63 18.05 -4.19
N ASN A 141 -18.95 16.91 -4.07
CA ASN A 141 -19.60 15.67 -3.68
C ASN A 141 -19.40 15.51 -2.18
N ILE A 142 -20.51 15.29 -1.47
CA ILE A 142 -20.48 14.95 -0.06
C ILE A 142 -20.45 13.43 0.01
N TYR A 143 -19.36 12.88 0.55
CA TYR A 143 -19.24 11.46 0.81
C TYR A 143 -19.36 11.20 2.30
N THR A 144 -20.17 10.23 2.71
CA THR A 144 -20.25 9.73 4.08
C THR A 144 -19.78 8.28 4.13
N PHE A 145 -19.08 7.94 5.21
CA PHE A 145 -18.60 6.59 5.46
C PHE A 145 -19.41 5.97 6.60
N ASP A 146 -20.43 5.19 6.24
CA ASP A 146 -21.28 4.51 7.20
C ASP A 146 -20.56 3.25 7.70
N LYS A 147 -20.21 3.29 9.00
CA LYS A 147 -19.49 2.30 9.82
C LYS A 147 -19.00 1.02 9.10
N THR A 148 -17.78 1.06 8.54
CA THR A 148 -17.00 -0.18 8.37
C THR A 148 -16.41 -0.59 9.71
N GLY A 149 -17.05 -1.58 10.33
CA GLY A 149 -16.72 -2.15 11.64
C GLY A 149 -15.50 -3.07 11.66
N SER A 150 -14.39 -2.69 11.01
CA SER A 150 -13.16 -3.47 11.15
C SER A 150 -12.38 -3.00 12.37
N GLN A 151 -12.08 -3.93 13.27
CA GLN A 151 -11.16 -3.70 14.40
C GLN A 151 -9.74 -3.43 13.90
N TYR A 152 -9.36 -4.02 12.76
CA TYR A 152 -8.05 -3.83 12.12
C TYR A 152 -8.09 -2.81 11.00
N LYS A 153 -7.15 -1.86 11.06
CA LYS A 153 -6.99 -0.80 10.07
C LYS A 153 -5.56 -0.74 9.58
N THR A 154 -5.39 -0.83 8.27
CA THR A 154 -4.12 -0.64 7.60
C THR A 154 -3.80 0.85 7.47
N TYR A 155 -2.61 1.27 7.90
CA TYR A 155 -2.14 2.65 7.75
C TYR A 155 -1.50 2.84 6.37
N VAL A 156 -2.21 3.52 5.47
CA VAL A 156 -1.81 3.68 4.07
C VAL A 156 -1.18 5.06 3.85
N PRO A 157 0.12 5.15 3.49
CA PRO A 157 0.80 6.42 3.22
C PRO A 157 0.16 7.22 2.08
N LEU A 158 -0.02 8.52 2.24
CA LEU A 158 -0.61 9.34 1.17
C LEU A 158 0.34 9.50 -0.03
N ASN A 159 1.65 9.32 0.17
CA ASN A 159 2.64 9.33 -0.91
C ASN A 159 2.40 8.21 -1.94
N ILE A 160 1.90 7.03 -1.55
CA ILE A 160 1.51 5.98 -2.49
C ILE A 160 0.17 6.32 -3.16
N VAL A 161 -0.80 6.80 -2.37
CA VAL A 161 -2.17 7.08 -2.83
C VAL A 161 -2.17 8.11 -3.96
N PHE A 162 -1.41 9.20 -3.79
CA PHE A 162 -1.31 10.30 -4.76
C PHE A 162 -0.11 10.20 -5.72
N ALA A 163 0.62 9.08 -5.75
CA ALA A 163 1.71 8.87 -6.70
C ALA A 163 1.20 8.79 -8.14
N LYS A 164 1.24 9.90 -8.89
CA LYS A 164 0.80 9.98 -10.29
C LYS A 164 1.58 9.05 -11.24
N GLY A 165 2.84 8.75 -10.91
CA GLY A 165 3.68 7.84 -11.68
C GLY A 165 3.38 6.35 -11.46
N LEU A 166 2.45 6.02 -10.56
CA LEU A 166 2.05 4.65 -10.27
C LEU A 166 0.63 4.37 -10.75
N ASN A 167 0.46 3.26 -11.47
CA ASN A 167 -0.87 2.76 -11.81
C ASN A 167 -1.58 2.11 -10.61
N ILE A 168 -2.89 1.92 -10.74
CA ILE A 168 -3.77 1.38 -9.70
C ILE A 168 -3.23 0.07 -9.12
N ARG A 169 -2.74 -0.84 -9.97
CA ARG A 169 -2.24 -2.15 -9.55
C ARG A 169 -0.96 -2.06 -8.70
N ALA A 170 -0.03 -1.18 -9.06
CA ALA A 170 1.17 -0.95 -8.26
C ALA A 170 0.82 -0.33 -6.89
N LYS A 171 -0.08 0.66 -6.87
CA LYS A 171 -0.56 1.27 -5.62
C LYS A 171 -1.23 0.22 -4.73
N MET A 172 -2.17 -0.55 -5.28
CA MET A 172 -2.89 -1.59 -4.55
C MET A 172 -2.01 -2.76 -4.12
N LEU A 173 -0.98 -3.12 -4.89
CA LEU A 173 0.01 -4.11 -4.46
C LEU A 173 0.67 -3.67 -3.15
N TYR A 174 1.13 -2.42 -3.07
CA TYR A 174 1.76 -1.93 -1.85
C TYR A 174 0.77 -1.83 -0.67
N VAL A 175 -0.46 -1.37 -0.91
CA VAL A 175 -1.53 -1.38 0.11
C VAL A 175 -1.79 -2.80 0.63
N PHE A 176 -1.82 -3.78 -0.26
CA PHE A 176 -1.98 -5.19 0.13
C PHE A 176 -0.81 -5.71 0.95
N LEU A 177 0.43 -5.37 0.60
CA LEU A 177 1.61 -5.73 1.40
C LEU A 177 1.55 -5.10 2.79
N LEU A 178 1.14 -3.83 2.90
CA LEU A 178 0.94 -3.16 4.20
C LEU A 178 -0.11 -3.87 5.06
N ALA A 179 -1.23 -4.30 4.46
CA ALA A 179 -2.28 -5.02 5.17
C ALA A 179 -1.88 -6.45 5.58
N LYS A 180 -0.87 -7.04 4.91
CA LYS A 180 -0.36 -8.38 5.20
C LYS A 180 0.82 -8.40 6.16
N VAL A 181 1.53 -7.29 6.30
CA VAL A 181 2.50 -7.07 7.35
C VAL A 181 1.73 -7.05 8.67
N LYS A 182 1.72 -8.19 9.37
CA LYS A 182 1.11 -8.31 10.71
C LYS A 182 1.92 -7.45 11.69
N ASN A 183 3.16 -7.86 11.94
CA ASN A 183 4.10 -7.19 12.81
C ASN A 183 5.34 -6.75 12.00
N GLY A 184 5.72 -5.47 12.11
CA GLY A 184 6.95 -4.92 11.54
C GLY A 184 6.93 -4.52 10.07
N TYR A 185 7.90 -4.99 9.30
CA TYR A 185 8.22 -4.52 7.94
C TYR A 185 8.39 -5.66 6.92
N MET A 186 8.39 -6.90 7.39
CA MET A 186 8.64 -8.08 6.57
C MET A 186 7.34 -8.83 6.32
N VAL A 187 7.14 -9.29 5.09
CA VAL A 187 6.00 -10.13 4.73
C VAL A 187 6.40 -11.19 3.70
N VAL A 188 5.99 -12.43 3.95
CA VAL A 188 6.23 -13.56 3.05
C VAL A 188 4.91 -14.02 2.47
N LEU A 189 4.78 -13.97 1.13
CA LEU A 189 3.54 -14.30 0.44
C LEU A 189 3.78 -15.24 -0.75
N PRO A 190 2.88 -16.21 -0.97
CA PRO A 190 2.88 -17.01 -2.18
C PRO A 190 2.68 -16.16 -3.45
N LYS A 191 3.33 -16.55 -4.55
CA LYS A 191 3.13 -15.91 -5.86
C LYS A 191 1.67 -15.99 -6.33
N LYS A 192 0.97 -17.07 -5.97
CA LYS A 192 -0.44 -17.29 -6.31
C LYS A 192 -1.36 -16.26 -5.66
N GLU A 193 -1.10 -15.91 -4.40
CA GLU A 193 -1.88 -14.93 -3.65
C GLU A 193 -1.73 -13.52 -4.26
N LEU A 194 -0.49 -13.11 -4.58
CA LEU A 194 -0.23 -11.83 -5.26
C LEU A 194 -0.95 -11.74 -6.62
N LYS A 195 -0.93 -12.82 -7.40
CA LYS A 195 -1.64 -12.92 -8.67
C LYS A 195 -3.16 -12.82 -8.50
N LYS A 196 -3.71 -13.56 -7.51
CA LYS A 196 -5.14 -13.56 -7.19
C LYS A 196 -5.59 -12.15 -6.83
N PHE A 197 -4.91 -11.52 -5.87
CA PHE A 197 -5.26 -10.18 -5.40
C PHE A 197 -5.23 -9.14 -6.54
N LEU A 198 -4.21 -9.16 -7.39
CA LEU A 198 -4.08 -8.20 -8.48
C LEU A 198 -4.96 -8.51 -9.70
N GLY A 199 -5.60 -9.69 -9.75
CA GLY A 199 -6.30 -10.18 -10.92
C GLY A 199 -5.38 -10.37 -12.14
N ILE A 200 -4.13 -10.80 -11.93
CA ILE A 200 -3.11 -10.93 -12.99
C ILE A 200 -2.66 -12.38 -13.13
N LYS A 201 -2.78 -12.95 -14.34
CA LYS A 201 -2.29 -14.31 -14.63
C LYS A 201 -0.76 -14.39 -14.72
N SER A 202 -0.13 -13.40 -15.37
CA SER A 202 1.31 -13.38 -15.64
C SER A 202 2.15 -12.93 -14.45
N TRP A 203 3.11 -13.77 -14.03
CA TRP A 203 4.08 -13.38 -13.00
C TRP A 203 4.99 -12.24 -13.44
N LYS A 204 5.30 -12.14 -14.74
CA LYS A 204 6.15 -11.08 -15.29
C LYS A 204 5.55 -9.70 -14.98
N THR A 205 4.25 -9.55 -15.15
CA THR A 205 3.54 -8.29 -14.87
C THR A 205 3.55 -7.96 -13.37
N VAL A 206 3.28 -8.94 -12.49
CA VAL A 206 3.39 -8.75 -11.03
C VAL A 206 4.81 -8.34 -10.65
N SER A 207 5.83 -9.02 -11.20
CA SER A 207 7.24 -8.71 -10.96
C SER A 207 7.62 -7.29 -11.41
N ASN A 208 7.04 -6.78 -12.49
CA ASN A 208 7.27 -5.40 -12.93
C ASN A 208 6.70 -4.38 -11.93
N HIS A 209 5.53 -4.63 -11.35
CA HIS A 209 4.98 -3.78 -10.29
C HIS A 209 5.88 -3.80 -9.04
N ILE A 210 6.34 -4.99 -8.61
CA ILE A 210 7.28 -5.14 -7.49
C ILE A 210 8.57 -4.34 -7.75
N LYS A 211 9.19 -4.50 -8.93
CA LYS A 211 10.41 -3.78 -9.30
C LYS A 211 10.20 -2.26 -9.34
N THR A 212 9.02 -1.82 -9.77
CA THR A 212 8.67 -0.38 -9.78
C THR A 212 8.58 0.16 -8.36
N LEU A 213 7.89 -0.54 -7.46
CA LEU A 213 7.79 -0.15 -6.05
C LEU A 213 9.15 -0.19 -5.35
N HIS A 214 10.01 -1.15 -5.68
CA HIS A 214 11.39 -1.23 -5.18
C HIS A 214 12.23 -0.03 -5.65
N ARG A 215 12.20 0.27 -6.95
CA ARG A 215 12.93 1.43 -7.51
C ARG A 215 12.49 2.76 -6.90
N LEU A 216 11.21 2.89 -6.55
CA LEU A 216 10.64 4.08 -5.90
C LEU A 216 10.80 4.07 -4.38
N GLY A 217 11.43 3.03 -3.82
CA GLY A 217 11.70 2.94 -2.39
C GLY A 217 10.49 2.63 -1.52
N PHE A 218 9.35 2.14 -2.06
CA PHE A 218 8.25 1.65 -1.21
C PHE A 218 8.54 0.24 -0.67
N ILE A 219 9.18 -0.58 -1.49
CA ILE A 219 9.75 -1.87 -1.09
C ILE A 219 11.25 -1.62 -0.90
N TYR A 220 11.78 -1.82 0.29
CA TYR A 220 13.22 -1.67 0.54
C TYR A 220 14.00 -2.77 -0.18
N THR A 221 13.58 -4.03 -0.03
CA THR A 221 14.14 -5.14 -0.79
C THR A 221 13.18 -6.32 -0.88
N PHE A 222 13.49 -7.31 -1.71
CA PHE A 222 12.73 -8.55 -1.80
C PHE A 222 13.60 -9.70 -2.33
N CYS A 223 13.28 -10.93 -1.93
CA CYS A 223 13.92 -12.14 -2.44
C CYS A 223 12.89 -13.26 -2.62
N ASN A 224 13.24 -14.32 -3.35
CA ASN A 224 12.41 -15.52 -3.31
C ASN A 224 12.52 -16.10 -1.89
N GLY A 225 11.39 -16.48 -1.32
CA GLY A 225 11.33 -17.20 -0.06
C GLY A 225 10.75 -18.61 -0.27
N THR A 226 10.99 -19.48 0.69
CA THR A 226 10.32 -20.78 0.84
C THR A 226 9.53 -20.74 2.13
N LYS A 227 8.21 -20.98 2.05
CA LYS A 227 7.40 -21.22 3.24
C LYS A 227 7.55 -22.71 3.56
N GLU A 228 8.06 -23.04 4.75
CA GLU A 228 8.48 -24.40 5.11
C GLU A 228 7.35 -25.42 5.01
N VAL A 229 6.12 -24.99 5.29
CA VAL A 229 4.94 -25.88 5.39
C VAL A 229 4.40 -26.34 4.03
N GLU A 230 4.70 -25.68 2.90
CA GLU A 230 4.05 -26.00 1.61
C GLU A 230 4.95 -26.06 0.37
N ARG A 231 6.27 -25.84 0.47
CA ARG A 231 7.19 -25.71 -0.70
C ARG A 231 6.69 -24.72 -1.78
N GLU A 232 5.75 -23.84 -1.46
CA GLU A 232 5.16 -22.94 -2.43
C GLU A 232 6.14 -21.80 -2.74
N LYS A 233 6.36 -21.52 -4.03
CA LYS A 233 7.24 -20.42 -4.47
C LYS A 233 6.69 -19.11 -3.93
N SER A 234 7.33 -18.59 -2.88
CA SER A 234 6.94 -17.37 -2.18
C SER A 234 7.92 -16.24 -2.48
N ILE A 235 7.51 -15.02 -2.17
CA ILE A 235 8.39 -13.85 -2.16
C ILE A 235 8.39 -13.30 -0.74
N CYS A 236 9.59 -13.10 -0.20
CA CYS A 236 9.81 -12.32 1.01
C CYS A 236 10.02 -10.86 0.59
N PHE A 237 9.22 -9.97 1.15
CA PHE A 237 9.34 -8.53 0.98
C PHE A 237 9.78 -7.90 2.28
N LEU A 238 10.73 -6.98 2.20
CA LEU A 238 10.99 -6.00 3.24
C LEU A 238 10.48 -4.66 2.74
N ILE A 239 9.38 -4.18 3.32
CA ILE A 239 8.70 -2.96 2.90
C ILE A 239 9.10 -1.79 3.79
N ARG A 240 9.04 -0.58 3.24
CA ARG A 240 9.02 0.63 4.07
C ARG A 240 7.58 0.92 4.45
N ARG A 241 7.35 1.58 5.59
CA ARG A 241 6.00 1.98 6.03
C ARG A 241 6.08 3.28 6.84
N ILE A 242 4.92 3.76 7.27
CA ILE A 242 4.86 4.68 8.41
C ILE A 242 4.48 3.84 9.63
N CYS A 243 5.35 3.84 10.64
CA CYS A 243 5.14 3.18 11.92
C CYS A 243 4.64 4.23 12.93
N PRO A 244 3.30 4.37 13.12
CA PRO A 244 2.78 5.21 14.19
C PRO A 244 3.14 4.59 15.55
N LYS A 245 3.09 5.37 16.63
CA LYS A 245 3.56 4.96 17.97
C LYS A 245 2.89 3.66 18.46
N GLU A 246 1.67 3.41 18.03
CA GLU A 246 0.86 2.25 18.40
C GLU A 246 1.22 0.97 17.63
N LEU A 247 2.10 1.06 16.61
CA LEU A 247 2.54 -0.06 15.77
C LEU A 247 4.07 -0.27 15.83
N VAL A 248 4.70 0.25 16.89
CA VAL A 248 6.12 0.01 17.19
C VAL A 248 6.27 -1.44 17.61
N ILE A 249 7.21 -2.15 16.98
CA ILE A 249 7.52 -3.53 17.33
C ILE A 249 8.04 -3.55 18.77
N THR A 250 7.37 -4.29 19.64
CA THR A 250 7.80 -4.51 21.03
C THR A 250 8.43 -5.89 21.19
N ASP A 251 9.08 -6.14 22.32
CA ASP A 251 9.68 -7.45 22.61
C ASP A 251 8.64 -8.60 22.64
N GLU A 252 7.35 -8.28 22.81
CA GLU A 252 6.23 -9.26 22.79
C GLU A 252 5.86 -9.74 21.37
N ASP A 253 6.24 -9.01 20.32
CA ASP A 253 6.00 -9.42 18.93
C ASP A 253 6.91 -10.59 18.47
N TRP A 254 7.89 -10.97 19.29
CA TRP A 254 8.79 -12.11 19.07
C TRP A 254 8.10 -13.46 19.28
N ASP A 255 7.26 -13.57 20.32
CA ASP A 255 6.66 -14.84 20.74
C ASP A 255 5.59 -15.36 19.76
N VAL A 256 5.02 -14.48 18.93
CA VAL A 256 4.02 -14.86 17.91
C VAL A 256 4.68 -15.51 16.68
N LEU A 257 6.00 -15.38 16.51
CA LEU A 257 6.74 -15.85 15.34
C LEU A 257 7.36 -17.25 15.49
N GLU A 258 7.49 -17.78 16.71
CA GLU A 258 7.96 -19.16 16.93
C GLU A 258 6.88 -20.22 16.61
N VAL A 259 5.63 -19.80 16.35
CA VAL A 259 4.47 -20.70 16.20
C VAL A 259 3.94 -20.78 14.75
N ILE A 260 4.66 -20.28 13.73
CA ILE A 260 4.23 -20.36 12.31
C ILE A 260 5.27 -21.01 11.39
#